data_AF-A0A4Y2V2H5-F1
#
_entry.id   AF-A0A4Y2V2H5-F1
#
_cell.length_a   1.000
_cell.length_b   1.000
_cell.length_c   1.000
_cell.angle_alpha   90.00
_cell.angle_beta   90.00
_cell.angle_gamma   90.00
#
_symmetry.space_group_name_H-M   'P 1'
#
loop_
_entity.id
_entity.type
_entity.pdbx_description
1 polymer ?
#
loop_
_entity_poly.entity_id
_entity_poly.type
_entity_poly.pdbx_seq_one_letter_code
_entity_poly.pdbx_strand_id
1 'polypeptide(L)'
;MQIHPPQRVGCSCTNGKCVIEDGKEVCKCNPGFGYFSISYCKACDCGPNQGCKWKTTGWFNAEQICFCNPGYSEDNGKCVATPCSSNPCKNGGNCTHSGSSFTCKCVKPYTGKTCETSKQNV
;
A
#
# COMPACT_ATOMS: atom_id res chain seq x y z
N MET A 1 -2.79 -42.92 -28.45
CA MET A 1 -2.59 -42.68 -27.00
C MET A 1 -2.02 -41.27 -26.88
N GLN A 2 -2.87 -40.26 -26.69
CA GLN A 2 -2.38 -38.88 -26.57
C GLN A 2 -1.81 -38.70 -25.17
N ILE A 3 -0.50 -38.57 -25.10
CA ILE A 3 0.21 -38.20 -23.87
C ILE A 3 0.00 -36.69 -23.73
N HIS A 4 -1.05 -36.29 -23.02
CA HIS A 4 -1.21 -34.89 -22.66
C HIS A 4 0.00 -34.50 -21.78
N PRO A 5 0.70 -33.38 -22.07
CA PRO A 5 1.68 -32.85 -21.12
C PRO A 5 0.97 -32.63 -19.78
N PRO A 6 1.65 -32.79 -18.62
CA PRO A 6 1.03 -32.46 -17.34
C PRO A 6 0.53 -31.03 -17.47
N GLN A 7 -0.79 -30.85 -17.39
CA GLN A 7 -1.36 -29.52 -17.38
C GLN A 7 -0.67 -28.82 -16.22
N ARG A 8 0.25 -27.87 -16.51
CA ARG A 8 0.66 -26.92 -15.49
C ARG A 8 -0.65 -26.29 -15.07
N VAL A 9 -1.10 -26.65 -13.88
CA VAL A 9 -2.23 -26.02 -13.21
C VAL A 9 -1.75 -24.59 -13.02
N GLY A 10 -2.02 -23.75 -14.03
CA GLY A 10 -1.60 -22.36 -14.00
C GLY A 10 -2.24 -21.73 -12.78
N CYS A 11 -1.43 -21.05 -12.00
CA CYS A 11 -1.83 -20.27 -10.84
C CYS A 11 -3.20 -19.57 -10.99
N SER A 12 -4.23 -20.12 -10.34
CA SER A 12 -5.61 -19.61 -10.37
C SER A 12 -5.77 -18.44 -9.39
N CYS A 13 -5.42 -17.23 -9.83
CA CYS A 13 -5.55 -16.02 -9.04
C CYS A 13 -6.90 -15.33 -9.25
N THR A 14 -7.71 -15.22 -8.19
CA THR A 14 -8.93 -14.42 -8.22
C THR A 14 -8.64 -13.01 -7.69
N ASN A 15 -8.96 -11.98 -8.48
CA ASN A 15 -8.67 -10.56 -8.21
C ASN A 15 -7.18 -10.21 -8.07
N GLY A 16 -6.32 -11.00 -8.69
CA GLY A 16 -4.88 -10.78 -8.73
C GLY A 16 -4.27 -11.26 -10.03
N LYS A 17 -3.01 -10.92 -10.26
CA LYS A 17 -2.19 -11.41 -11.35
C LYS A 17 -1.20 -12.42 -10.78
N CYS A 18 -1.12 -13.60 -11.38
CA CYS A 18 -0.07 -14.51 -10.99
C CYS A 18 1.26 -14.15 -11.66
N VAL A 19 2.33 -14.19 -10.87
CA VAL A 19 3.70 -14.03 -11.33
C VAL A 19 4.57 -15.12 -10.74
N ILE A 20 5.66 -15.48 -11.42
CA ILE A 20 6.66 -16.40 -10.89
C ILE A 20 7.76 -15.56 -10.24
N GLU A 21 7.93 -15.67 -8.92
CA GLU A 21 9.05 -15.08 -8.18
C GLU A 21 9.85 -16.20 -7.51
N ASP A 22 11.16 -16.26 -7.74
CA ASP A 22 12.05 -17.34 -7.26
C ASP A 22 11.56 -18.77 -7.60
N GLY A 23 10.96 -18.94 -8.78
CA GLY A 23 10.41 -20.23 -9.22
C GLY A 23 9.10 -20.63 -8.52
N LYS A 24 8.52 -19.74 -7.70
CA LYS A 24 7.23 -19.94 -7.02
C LYS A 24 6.13 -19.10 -7.66
N GLU A 25 4.96 -19.68 -7.81
CA GLU A 25 3.74 -18.99 -8.23
C GLU A 25 3.22 -18.10 -7.10
N VAL A 26 3.27 -16.78 -7.30
CA VAL A 26 2.81 -15.79 -6.33
C VAL A 26 1.64 -15.01 -6.91
N CYS A 27 0.56 -14.93 -6.14
CA CYS A 27 -0.60 -14.13 -6.50
C CYS A 27 -0.39 -12.66 -6.08
N LYS A 28 -0.09 -11.79 -7.04
CA LYS A 28 -0.01 -10.34 -6.82
C LYS A 28 -1.40 -9.74 -6.93
N CYS A 29 -1.99 -9.36 -5.80
CA CYS A 29 -3.32 -8.77 -5.75
C CYS A 29 -3.39 -7.44 -6.52
N ASN A 30 -4.53 -7.21 -7.17
CA ASN A 30 -4.79 -5.93 -7.81
C ASN A 30 -4.90 -4.80 -6.78
N PRO A 31 -4.67 -3.52 -7.16
CA PRO A 31 -4.87 -2.39 -6.27
C PRO A 31 -6.26 -2.41 -5.62
N GLY A 32 -6.32 -2.16 -4.30
CA GLY A 32 -7.56 -2.26 -3.53
C GLY A 32 -7.95 -3.67 -3.12
N PHE A 33 -7.13 -4.69 -3.40
CA PHE A 33 -7.30 -6.05 -2.90
C PHE A 33 -6.09 -6.48 -2.06
N GLY A 34 -6.37 -7.20 -0.98
CA GLY A 34 -5.38 -7.76 -0.06
C GLY A 34 -5.36 -9.27 -0.12
N TYR A 35 -4.23 -9.84 0.31
CA TYR A 35 -4.08 -11.29 0.35
C TYR A 35 -5.00 -11.89 1.44
N PHE A 36 -5.86 -12.83 1.04
CA PHE A 36 -6.72 -13.58 1.97
C PHE A 36 -6.38 -15.07 1.98
N SER A 37 -6.13 -15.64 0.80
CA SER A 37 -5.63 -17.01 0.62
C SER A 37 -4.64 -17.05 -0.54
N ILE A 38 -3.97 -18.18 -0.74
CA ILE A 38 -2.87 -18.34 -1.70
C ILE A 38 -3.26 -17.96 -3.15
N SER A 39 -4.53 -18.13 -3.47
CA SER A 39 -5.15 -17.94 -4.79
C SER A 39 -6.27 -16.89 -4.79
N TYR A 40 -6.58 -16.27 -3.64
CA TYR A 40 -7.74 -15.38 -3.50
C TYR A 40 -7.36 -14.06 -2.83
N CYS A 41 -7.51 -12.98 -3.60
CA CYS A 41 -7.37 -11.62 -3.13
C CYS A 41 -8.76 -11.07 -2.77
N LYS A 42 -8.93 -10.67 -1.51
CA LYS A 42 -10.18 -10.11 -0.97
C LYS A 42 -10.12 -8.59 -0.98
N ALA A 43 -11.22 -7.95 -1.37
CA ALA A 43 -11.32 -6.50 -1.48
C ALA A 43 -10.96 -5.81 -0.15
N CYS A 44 -10.35 -4.64 -0.23
CA CYS A 44 -9.93 -3.87 0.93
C CYS A 44 -10.93 -2.77 1.29
N ASP A 45 -11.58 -2.88 2.44
CA ASP A 45 -12.40 -1.81 3.04
C ASP A 45 -11.59 -0.74 3.82
N CYS A 46 -10.38 -0.42 3.35
CA CYS A 46 -9.45 0.49 4.03
C CYS A 46 -9.51 1.95 3.52
N GLY A 47 -10.23 2.22 2.43
CA GLY A 47 -10.26 3.53 1.76
C GLY A 47 -9.65 3.51 0.35
N PRO A 48 -9.68 4.64 -0.38
CA PRO A 48 -9.26 4.70 -1.77
C PRO A 48 -7.76 4.50 -1.91
N ASN A 49 -7.34 3.60 -2.81
CA ASN A 49 -5.94 3.28 -3.11
C ASN A 49 -5.13 2.81 -1.89
N GLN A 50 -5.73 2.06 -0.98
CA GLN A 50 -5.06 1.55 0.22
C GLN A 50 -4.78 0.05 0.10
N GLY A 51 -3.71 -0.40 0.74
CA GLY A 51 -3.38 -1.82 0.84
C GLY A 51 -4.03 -2.45 2.07
N CYS A 52 -4.26 -3.76 2.03
CA CYS A 52 -4.63 -4.52 3.22
C CYS A 52 -4.06 -5.92 3.21
N LYS A 53 -3.98 -6.55 4.38
CA LYS A 53 -3.76 -7.99 4.55
C LYS A 53 -4.84 -8.54 5.45
N TRP A 54 -5.25 -9.76 5.19
CA TRP A 54 -6.22 -10.47 6.03
C TRP A 54 -5.48 -11.45 6.92
N LYS A 55 -5.77 -11.40 8.20
CA LYS A 55 -5.26 -12.35 9.19
C LYS A 55 -6.41 -13.22 9.67
N THR A 56 -6.34 -14.51 9.42
CA THR A 56 -7.32 -15.46 9.95
C THR A 56 -7.06 -15.65 11.45
N THR A 57 -7.97 -15.19 12.29
CA THR A 57 -7.90 -15.31 13.76
C THR A 57 -8.71 -16.50 14.28
N GLY A 58 -9.23 -17.37 13.39
CA GLY A 58 -9.90 -18.62 13.74
C GLY A 58 -10.49 -19.32 12.51
N TRP A 59 -11.39 -20.30 12.74
CA TRP A 59 -12.03 -21.09 11.67
C TRP A 59 -13.00 -20.30 10.78
N PHE A 60 -13.59 -19.21 11.29
CA PHE A 60 -14.55 -18.38 10.54
C PHE A 60 -14.27 -16.87 10.60
N ASN A 61 -13.28 -16.43 11.38
CA ASN A 61 -12.99 -15.01 11.58
C ASN A 61 -11.73 -14.60 10.84
N ALA A 62 -11.84 -13.52 10.06
CA ALA A 62 -10.73 -12.89 9.39
C ALA A 62 -10.68 -11.42 9.76
N GLU A 63 -9.59 -11.03 10.40
CA GLU A 63 -9.29 -9.65 10.76
C GLU A 63 -8.59 -8.97 9.59
N GLN A 64 -9.07 -7.79 9.23
CA GLN A 64 -8.47 -6.98 8.17
C GLN A 64 -7.47 -5.99 8.78
N ILE A 65 -6.25 -5.99 8.26
CA ILE A 65 -5.20 -5.06 8.65
C ILE A 65 -4.92 -4.13 7.47
N CYS A 66 -5.15 -2.84 7.67
CA CYS A 66 -4.93 -1.81 6.64
C CYS A 66 -3.48 -1.32 6.64
N PHE A 67 -2.91 -1.15 5.45
CA PHE A 67 -1.62 -0.50 5.23
C PHE A 67 -1.89 0.83 4.53
N CYS A 68 -1.78 1.91 5.30
CA CYS A 68 -2.04 3.24 4.79
C CYS A 68 -0.86 3.77 3.99
N ASN A 69 -1.14 4.23 2.77
CA ASN A 69 -0.15 4.86 1.90
C ASN A 69 0.28 6.23 2.45
N PRO A 70 1.44 6.77 2.01
CA PRO A 70 1.91 8.09 2.45
C PRO A 70 0.84 9.16 2.29
N GLY A 71 0.67 9.99 3.33
CA GLY A 71 -0.39 10.98 3.39
C GLY A 71 -1.73 10.49 3.93
N TYR A 72 -1.86 9.19 4.24
CA TYR A 72 -3.00 8.64 4.97
C TYR A 72 -2.58 8.20 6.37
N SER A 73 -3.54 8.11 7.29
CA SER A 73 -3.31 7.56 8.63
C SER A 73 -4.46 6.68 9.06
N GLU A 74 -4.15 5.74 9.95
CA GLU A 74 -5.13 4.82 10.49
C GLU A 74 -6.03 5.56 11.49
N ASP A 75 -7.33 5.47 11.25
CA ASP A 75 -8.40 5.99 12.09
C ASP A 75 -9.54 4.96 12.09
N ASN A 76 -9.75 4.32 13.24
CA ASN A 76 -10.79 3.32 13.47
C ASN A 76 -10.79 2.17 12.42
N GLY A 77 -9.60 1.64 12.12
CA GLY A 77 -9.42 0.56 11.15
C GLY A 77 -9.57 0.99 9.69
N LYS A 78 -9.56 2.29 9.39
CA LYS A 78 -9.59 2.84 8.03
C LYS A 78 -8.44 3.81 7.81
N CYS A 79 -8.06 4.01 6.55
CA CYS A 79 -7.07 5.00 6.19
C CYS A 79 -7.76 6.30 5.79
N VAL A 80 -7.58 7.34 6.59
CA VAL A 80 -8.10 8.69 6.36
C VAL A 80 -7.02 9.60 5.80
N ALA A 81 -7.40 10.49 4.88
CA ALA A 81 -6.47 11.44 4.29
C ALA A 81 -6.02 12.46 5.34
N THR A 82 -4.71 12.65 5.42
CA THR A 82 -4.07 13.62 6.34
C THR A 82 -3.71 14.89 5.56
N PRO A 83 -3.32 15.98 6.24
CA PRO A 83 -2.83 17.17 5.55
C PRO A 83 -1.57 16.91 4.69
N CYS A 84 -0.85 15.81 4.93
CA CYS A 84 0.25 15.36 4.07
C CYS A 84 -0.21 14.70 2.76
N SER A 85 -1.47 14.29 2.63
CA SER A 85 -2.03 13.68 1.41
C SER A 85 -1.89 14.58 0.17
N SER A 86 -1.89 15.90 0.36
CA SER A 86 -1.71 16.87 -0.73
C SER A 86 -0.24 17.09 -1.11
N ASN A 87 0.70 16.34 -0.52
CA ASN A 87 2.15 16.50 -0.67
C ASN A 87 2.58 17.98 -0.53
N PRO A 88 2.33 18.61 0.63
CA PRO A 88 2.66 20.03 0.82
C PRO A 88 4.17 20.28 0.81
N CYS A 89 4.99 19.31 1.23
CA CYS A 89 6.44 19.45 1.29
C CYS A 89 7.08 19.26 -0.09
N LYS A 90 7.77 20.29 -0.58
CA LYS A 90 8.50 20.32 -1.85
C LYS A 90 9.95 19.85 -1.68
N ASN A 91 10.64 19.67 -2.80
CA ASN A 91 12.08 19.43 -2.86
C ASN A 91 12.57 18.24 -2.01
N GLY A 92 11.78 17.17 -1.97
CA GLY A 92 12.10 15.97 -1.19
C GLY A 92 11.96 16.12 0.33
N GLY A 93 11.30 17.18 0.81
CA GLY A 93 11.00 17.34 2.23
C GLY A 93 10.09 16.22 2.76
N ASN A 94 10.41 15.68 3.93
CA ASN A 94 9.60 14.64 4.56
C ASN A 94 8.39 15.29 5.28
N CYS A 95 7.18 14.87 4.93
CA CYS A 95 5.96 15.36 5.57
C CYS A 95 5.61 14.52 6.80
N THR A 96 5.37 15.19 7.92
CA THR A 96 4.81 14.60 9.14
C THR A 96 3.57 15.39 9.54
N HIS A 97 2.52 14.73 10.01
CA HIS A 97 1.30 15.41 10.47
C HIS A 97 1.02 15.10 11.94
N SER A 98 0.24 15.99 12.55
CA SER A 98 -0.31 15.83 13.89
C SER A 98 -1.76 16.32 13.86
N GLY A 99 -2.69 15.39 13.76
CA GLY A 99 -4.12 15.68 13.55
C GLY A 99 -4.32 16.47 12.25
N SER A 100 -4.88 17.68 12.36
CA SER A 100 -5.16 18.55 11.20
C SER A 100 -3.97 19.42 10.77
N SER A 101 -2.83 19.35 11.46
CA SER A 101 -1.62 20.14 11.14
C SER A 101 -0.55 19.29 10.48
N PHE A 102 0.26 19.89 9.59
CA PHE A 102 1.46 19.26 9.04
C PHE A 102 2.73 20.05 9.35
N THR A 103 3.85 19.36 9.32
CA THR A 103 5.20 19.90 9.42
C THR A 103 6.07 19.25 8.36
N CYS A 104 6.83 20.06 7.63
CA CYS A 104 7.79 19.59 6.64
C CYS A 104 9.20 19.58 7.22
N LYS A 105 9.86 18.43 7.19
CA LYS A 105 11.28 18.31 7.47
C LYS A 105 12.06 18.43 6.16
N CYS A 106 12.62 19.60 5.91
CA CYS A 106 13.34 19.89 4.68
C CYS A 106 14.70 19.20 4.63
N VAL A 107 15.04 18.68 3.44
CA VAL A 107 16.38 18.20 3.13
C VAL A 107 17.24 19.42 2.82
N LYS A 108 18.45 19.51 3.37
CA LYS A 108 19.38 20.60 3.03
C LYS A 108 19.71 20.54 1.53
N PRO A 109 19.82 21.68 0.83
CA PRO A 109 19.83 23.06 1.33
C PRO A 109 18.44 23.73 1.43
N TYR A 110 17.33 22.99 1.27
CA TYR A 110 15.99 23.58 1.25
C TYR A 110 15.47 23.98 2.63
N THR A 111 14.67 25.03 2.68
CA THR A 111 14.04 25.61 3.88
C THR A 111 12.70 26.24 3.54
N GLY A 112 11.98 26.71 4.55
CA GLY A 112 10.61 27.24 4.43
C GLY A 112 9.59 26.30 5.06
N LYS A 113 8.32 26.71 5.09
CA LYS A 113 7.25 25.90 5.72
C LYS A 113 6.95 24.65 4.90
N THR A 114 7.16 24.72 3.59
CA THR A 114 6.95 23.64 2.63
C THR A 114 8.23 23.28 1.89
N CYS A 115 9.40 23.68 2.39
CA CYS A 115 10.70 23.42 1.76
C CYS A 115 10.83 24.03 0.36
N GLU A 116 10.13 25.13 0.13
CA GLU A 116 10.03 25.85 -1.13
C GLU A 116 11.30 26.65 -1.47
N THR A 117 12.10 27.03 -0.47
CA THR A 117 13.25 27.93 -0.64
C THR A 117 14.56 27.15 -0.58
N SER A 118 15.32 27.10 -1.68
CA SER A 118 16.70 26.61 -1.68
C SER A 118 17.64 27.65 -1.03
N LYS A 119 18.25 27.33 0.12
CA LYS A 119 19.40 28.08 0.63
C LYS A 119 20.67 27.65 -0.09
N GLN A 120 20.73 27.91 -1.39
CA GLN A 120 22.02 28.03 -2.07
C GLN A 120 22.58 29.38 -1.65
N ASN A 121 23.46 29.38 -0.65
CA ASN A 121 24.30 30.54 -0.46
C ASN A 121 25.33 30.57 -1.59
N VAL A 122 25.31 31.72 -2.28
CA VAL A 122 26.33 32.35 -3.13
C VAL A 122 27.75 31.92 -2.78
#